data_AF-A0A966DV32-F1
#
_entry.id   AF-A0A966DV32-F1
#
_cell.length_a   1.000
_cell.length_b   1.000
_cell.length_c   1.000
_cell.angle_alpha   90.00
_cell.angle_beta   90.00
_cell.angle_gamma   90.00
#
_symmetry.space_group_name_H-M   'P 1'
#
loop_
_entity.id
_entity.type
_entity.pdbx_description
1 polymer ?
#
loop_
_entity_poly.entity_id
_entity_poly.type
_entity_poly.pdbx_seq_one_letter_code
_entity_poly.pdbx_strand_id
1 'polypeptide(L)'
;MDQKETGDKRKSGFDISAWIPHLITAVTIIIGVYQYNKTTEREIRKEFFYKQVKCYEDITNQVSLMMNNQSTSMDSLRKELNKFKTLRDGSYHLYTTDSVEKYVATFEFYYERYLRNDSITNDDLHIISYKLFNQCRLSLNQTLDVKLTEINFRKKLD
;
A
#
# COMPACT_ATOMS: atom_id res chain seq x y z
N MET A 1 48.81 -62.55 -43.05
CA MET A 1 47.43 -62.31 -42.56
C MET A 1 47.50 -62.38 -41.05
N ASP A 2 47.45 -61.24 -40.36
CA ASP A 2 46.26 -60.89 -39.58
C ASP A 2 46.37 -59.48 -39.01
N GLN A 3 45.22 -58.85 -38.95
CA GLN A 3 44.97 -57.45 -38.71
C GLN A 3 44.88 -57.11 -37.21
N LYS A 4 44.83 -55.78 -36.96
CA LYS A 4 44.02 -55.08 -35.94
C LYS A 4 44.55 -55.11 -34.50
N GLU A 5 44.43 -54.05 -33.70
CA GLU A 5 43.72 -52.78 -33.87
C GLU A 5 44.32 -51.79 -32.86
N THR A 6 44.59 -50.58 -33.32
CA THR A 6 44.81 -49.40 -32.49
C THR A 6 43.54 -49.09 -31.70
N GLY A 7 43.55 -49.33 -30.39
CA GLY A 7 42.48 -48.98 -29.45
C GLY A 7 42.80 -47.68 -28.72
N ASP A 8 42.44 -46.58 -29.37
CA ASP A 8 42.63 -45.19 -28.94
C ASP A 8 41.88 -44.83 -27.64
N LYS A 9 42.48 -43.89 -26.91
CA LYS A 9 42.02 -43.30 -25.66
C LYS A 9 40.68 -42.61 -25.88
N ARG A 10 39.67 -42.86 -25.04
CA ARG A 10 38.64 -41.86 -24.75
C ARG A 10 38.34 -41.81 -23.26
N LYS A 11 39.02 -40.89 -22.57
CA LYS A 11 38.53 -40.30 -21.32
C LYS A 11 37.16 -39.71 -21.64
N SER A 12 36.10 -40.26 -21.06
CA SER A 12 34.77 -39.65 -21.07
C SER A 12 34.80 -38.40 -20.17
N GLY A 13 35.39 -37.32 -20.68
CA GLY A 13 35.22 -36.00 -20.10
C GLY A 13 33.80 -35.56 -20.43
N PHE A 14 32.95 -35.42 -19.41
CA PHE A 14 31.67 -34.74 -19.55
C PHE A 14 31.97 -33.31 -20.03
N ASP A 15 31.62 -33.00 -21.27
CA ASP A 15 31.95 -31.71 -21.88
C ASP A 15 30.97 -30.64 -21.38
N ILE A 16 31.31 -30.07 -20.22
CA ILE A 16 30.54 -29.03 -19.53
C ILE A 16 30.39 -27.79 -20.44
N SER A 17 31.29 -27.58 -21.39
CA SER A 17 31.30 -26.41 -22.27
C SER A 17 30.05 -26.27 -23.14
N ALA A 18 29.41 -27.39 -23.51
CA ALA A 18 28.16 -27.40 -24.27
C ALA A 18 26.93 -26.97 -23.43
N TRP A 19 27.01 -27.08 -22.10
CA TRP A 19 25.89 -26.77 -21.19
C TRP A 19 25.98 -25.36 -20.58
N ILE A 20 27.17 -24.76 -20.55
CA ILE A 20 27.41 -23.42 -20.03
C ILE A 20 26.49 -22.36 -20.67
N PRO A 21 26.31 -22.31 -22.01
CA PRO A 21 25.45 -21.31 -22.64
C PRO A 21 23.99 -21.44 -22.19
N HIS A 22 23.47 -22.67 -22.10
CA HIS A 22 22.10 -22.94 -21.66
C HIS A 22 21.84 -22.56 -20.20
N LEU A 23 22.83 -22.80 -19.32
CA LEU A 23 22.80 -22.38 -17.92
C LEU A 23 22.80 -20.84 -17.80
N ILE A 24 23.64 -20.15 -18.56
CA ILE A 24 23.68 -18.69 -18.60
C ILE A 24 22.33 -18.13 -19.07
N THR A 25 21.75 -18.69 -20.13
CA THR A 25 20.43 -18.26 -20.64
C THR A 25 19.33 -18.47 -19.59
N ALA A 26 19.29 -19.63 -18.93
CA ALA A 26 18.31 -19.93 -17.90
C ALA A 26 18.42 -18.96 -16.71
N VAL A 27 19.64 -18.69 -16.23
CA VAL A 27 19.89 -17.71 -15.16
C VAL A 27 19.47 -16.30 -15.60
N THR A 28 19.76 -15.90 -16.83
CA THR A 28 19.37 -14.58 -17.35
C THR A 28 17.86 -14.41 -17.44
N ILE A 29 17.13 -15.45 -17.87
CA ILE A 29 15.66 -15.44 -17.89
C ILE A 29 15.09 -15.35 -16.48
N ILE A 30 15.62 -16.14 -15.53
CA ILE A 30 15.18 -16.09 -14.13
C ILE A 30 15.43 -14.71 -13.52
N ILE A 31 16.61 -14.13 -13.78
CA ILE A 31 16.93 -12.75 -13.36
C ILE A 31 15.97 -11.76 -14.02
N GLY A 32 15.67 -11.91 -15.32
CA GLY A 32 14.74 -11.05 -16.05
C GLY A 32 13.31 -11.11 -15.50
N VAL A 33 12.79 -12.31 -15.24
CA VAL A 33 11.46 -12.52 -14.62
C VAL A 33 11.43 -11.94 -13.21
N TYR A 34 12.50 -12.15 -12.43
CA TYR A 34 12.62 -11.57 -11.09
C TYR A 34 12.67 -10.03 -11.13
N GLN A 35 13.44 -9.45 -12.06
CA GLN A 35 13.53 -8.00 -12.25
C GLN A 35 12.20 -7.41 -12.75
N TYR A 36 11.50 -8.09 -13.65
CA TYR A 36 10.18 -7.69 -14.14
C TYR A 36 9.15 -7.70 -13.01
N ASN A 37 9.01 -8.81 -12.29
CA ASN A 37 8.10 -8.92 -11.14
C ASN A 37 8.40 -7.86 -10.07
N LYS A 38 9.69 -7.60 -9.80
CA LYS A 38 10.13 -6.55 -8.86
C LYS A 38 9.78 -5.15 -9.34
N THR A 39 9.83 -4.89 -10.64
CA THR A 39 9.49 -3.57 -11.22
C THR A 39 7.98 -3.35 -11.13
N THR A 40 7.19 -4.34 -11.53
CA THR A 40 5.72 -4.32 -11.43
C THR A 40 5.26 -4.20 -9.97
N GLU A 41 5.87 -4.94 -9.04
CA GLU A 41 5.56 -4.85 -7.62
C GLU A 41 5.85 -3.45 -7.04
N ARG A 42 6.96 -2.83 -7.47
CA ARG A 42 7.30 -1.46 -7.07
C ARG A 42 6.28 -0.44 -7.61
N GLU A 43 5.80 -0.63 -8.83
CA GLU A 43 4.79 0.22 -9.45
C GLU A 43 3.43 0.07 -8.75
N ILE A 44 2.98 -1.16 -8.49
CA ILE A 44 1.73 -1.45 -7.76
C ILE A 44 1.76 -0.83 -6.36
N ARG A 45 2.87 -1.00 -5.62
CA ARG A 45 3.01 -0.42 -4.27
C ARG A 45 3.03 1.11 -4.30
N LYS A 46 3.65 1.71 -5.33
CA LYS A 46 3.65 3.16 -5.52
C LYS A 46 2.25 3.68 -5.83
N GLU A 47 1.51 3.01 -6.70
CA GLU A 47 0.12 3.33 -7.02
C GLU A 47 -0.78 3.21 -5.78
N PHE A 48 -0.64 2.11 -5.03
CA PHE A 48 -1.35 1.89 -3.77
C PHE A 48 -1.12 3.02 -2.78
N PHE A 49 0.15 3.42 -2.56
CA PHE A 49 0.49 4.53 -1.67
C PHE A 49 -0.16 5.84 -2.12
N TYR A 50 -0.12 6.17 -3.42
CA TYR A 50 -0.78 7.39 -3.92
C TYR A 50 -2.29 7.36 -3.75
N LYS A 51 -2.93 6.22 -3.99
CA LYS A 51 -4.37 6.07 -3.75
C LYS A 51 -4.72 6.18 -2.27
N GLN A 52 -3.88 5.64 -1.39
CA GLN A 52 -4.01 5.78 0.06
C GLN A 52 -3.88 7.25 0.49
N VAL A 53 -2.88 7.99 -0.02
CA VAL A 53 -2.72 9.44 0.22
C VAL A 53 -3.97 10.19 -0.21
N LYS A 54 -4.44 9.97 -1.45
CA LYS A 54 -5.63 10.64 -1.98
C LYS A 54 -6.87 10.36 -1.12
N CYS A 55 -7.09 9.10 -0.74
CA CYS A 55 -8.21 8.72 0.14
C CYS A 55 -8.15 9.46 1.49
N TYR A 56 -6.97 9.57 2.08
CA TYR A 56 -6.79 10.29 3.34
C TYR A 56 -6.97 11.79 3.18
N GLU A 57 -6.49 12.39 2.10
CA GLU A 57 -6.74 13.81 1.79
C GLU A 57 -8.24 14.08 1.64
N ASP A 58 -8.96 13.28 0.86
CA ASP A 58 -10.40 13.46 0.63
C ASP A 58 -11.19 13.38 1.95
N ILE A 59 -10.90 12.40 2.80
CA ILE A 59 -11.55 12.27 4.12
C ILE A 59 -11.18 13.41 5.06
N THR A 60 -9.90 13.76 5.17
CA THR A 60 -9.47 14.81 6.11
C THR A 60 -9.95 16.19 5.69
N ASN A 61 -10.06 16.45 4.39
CA ASN A 61 -10.69 17.65 3.85
C ASN A 61 -12.18 17.69 4.20
N GLN A 62 -12.93 16.61 3.99
CA GLN A 62 -14.35 16.56 4.32
C GLN A 62 -14.60 16.74 5.83
N VAL A 63 -13.79 16.12 6.69
CA VAL A 63 -13.84 16.31 8.14
C VAL A 63 -13.56 17.76 8.52
N SER A 64 -12.55 18.39 7.89
CA SER A 64 -12.23 19.80 8.14
C SER A 64 -13.37 20.72 7.74
N LEU A 65 -14.05 20.43 6.62
CA LEU A 65 -15.25 21.17 6.20
C LEU A 65 -16.40 21.01 7.20
N MET A 66 -16.63 19.78 7.69
CA MET A 66 -17.64 19.49 8.71
C MET A 66 -17.35 20.25 10.01
N MET A 67 -16.09 20.35 10.42
CA MET A 67 -15.71 21.08 11.63
C MET A 67 -15.77 22.60 11.49
N ASN A 68 -15.48 23.13 10.31
CA ASN A 68 -15.48 24.56 10.04
C ASN A 68 -16.83 25.09 9.56
N ASN A 69 -17.85 24.23 9.43
CA ASN A 69 -19.16 24.64 8.95
C ASN A 69 -19.87 25.48 10.04
N GLN A 70 -19.68 26.80 9.97
CA GLN A 70 -20.36 27.78 10.82
C GLN A 70 -21.85 27.94 10.47
N SER A 71 -22.37 27.14 9.52
CA SER A 71 -23.77 27.18 9.14
C SER A 71 -24.66 26.82 10.32
N THR A 72 -25.57 27.73 10.66
CA THR A 72 -26.59 27.55 11.68
C THR A 72 -27.70 26.56 11.29
N SER A 73 -27.69 26.00 10.07
CA SER A 73 -28.74 25.08 9.61
C SER A 73 -28.34 23.61 9.72
N MET A 74 -29.19 22.83 10.39
CA MET A 74 -29.03 21.39 10.57
C MET A 74 -28.96 20.63 9.23
N ASP A 75 -29.65 21.13 8.20
CA ASP A 75 -29.66 20.53 6.85
C ASP A 75 -28.29 20.62 6.17
N SER A 76 -27.57 21.74 6.35
CA SER A 76 -26.20 21.90 5.84
C SER A 76 -25.26 20.88 6.49
N LEU A 77 -25.36 20.74 7.82
CA LEU A 77 -24.54 19.78 8.57
C LEU A 77 -24.82 18.33 8.18
N ARG A 78 -26.09 17.97 7.95
CA ARG A 78 -26.49 16.64 7.46
C ARG A 78 -26.00 16.36 6.04
N LYS A 79 -25.99 17.38 5.17
CA LYS A 79 -25.45 17.25 3.81
C LYS A 79 -23.96 16.92 3.83
N GLU A 80 -23.18 17.57 4.69
CA GLU A 80 -21.75 17.28 4.83
C GLU A 80 -21.50 15.89 5.43
N LEU A 81 -22.33 15.43 6.38
CA LEU A 81 -22.29 14.06 6.87
C LEU A 81 -22.58 13.03 5.77
N ASN A 82 -23.57 13.29 4.90
CA ASN A 82 -23.86 12.38 3.80
C ASN A 82 -22.71 12.29 2.79
N LYS A 83 -22.04 13.40 2.47
CA LYS A 83 -20.83 13.37 1.63
C LYS A 83 -19.73 12.53 2.26
N PHE A 84 -19.52 12.67 3.57
CA PHE A 84 -18.56 11.87 4.32
C PHE A 84 -18.87 10.37 4.24
N LYS A 85 -20.14 9.97 4.42
CA LYS A 85 -20.56 8.56 4.27
C LYS A 85 -20.33 8.02 2.87
N THR A 86 -20.65 8.80 1.83
CA THR A 86 -20.38 8.40 0.44
C THR A 86 -18.89 8.19 0.18
N LEU A 87 -18.01 9.04 0.74
CA LEU A 87 -16.56 8.84 0.64
C LEU A 87 -16.13 7.53 1.33
N ARG A 88 -16.62 7.27 2.55
CA ARG A 88 -16.35 6.04 3.31
C ARG A 88 -16.82 4.78 2.57
N ASP A 89 -18.05 4.79 2.06
CA ASP A 89 -18.69 3.63 1.44
C ASP A 89 -18.20 3.37 0.00
N GLY A 90 -17.47 4.32 -0.58
CA GLY A 90 -16.79 4.15 -1.85
C GLY A 90 -15.57 3.23 -1.77
N SER A 91 -14.62 3.45 -2.67
CA SER A 91 -13.38 2.65 -2.76
C SER A 91 -12.39 2.88 -1.62
N TYR A 92 -12.78 3.61 -0.57
CA TYR A 92 -11.94 3.98 0.56
C TYR A 92 -11.37 2.75 1.28
N HIS A 93 -12.24 1.79 1.61
CA HIS A 93 -11.89 0.54 2.30
C HIS A 93 -10.80 -0.29 1.58
N LEU A 94 -10.59 -0.09 0.28
CA LEU A 94 -9.55 -0.80 -0.47
C LEU A 94 -8.14 -0.26 -0.21
N TYR A 95 -8.00 0.97 0.28
CA TYR A 95 -6.73 1.66 0.44
C TYR A 95 -6.49 2.10 1.89
N THR A 96 -7.35 1.68 2.80
CA THR A 96 -7.28 2.02 4.22
C THR A 96 -6.85 0.86 5.09
N THR A 97 -6.34 1.19 6.26
CA THR A 97 -6.03 0.20 7.30
C THR A 97 -7.16 0.16 8.30
N ASP A 98 -7.35 -0.98 8.96
CA ASP A 98 -8.37 -1.19 10.00
C ASP A 98 -8.33 -0.10 11.08
N SER A 99 -7.13 0.41 11.40
CA SER A 99 -6.97 1.50 12.35
C SER A 99 -7.65 2.77 11.85
N VAL A 100 -7.40 3.17 10.59
CA VAL A 100 -8.02 4.37 10.03
C VAL A 100 -9.54 4.19 9.91
N GLU A 101 -10.01 3.03 9.45
CA GLU A 101 -11.45 2.73 9.34
C GLU A 101 -12.17 2.83 10.68
N LYS A 102 -11.56 2.31 11.75
CA LYS A 102 -12.09 2.44 13.11
C LYS A 102 -12.27 3.90 13.51
N TYR A 103 -11.31 4.77 13.20
CA TYR A 103 -11.39 6.18 13.56
C TYR A 103 -12.33 6.98 12.63
N VAL A 104 -12.51 6.56 11.38
CA VAL A 104 -13.55 7.09 10.48
C VAL A 104 -14.94 6.79 11.04
N ALA A 105 -15.19 5.54 11.42
CA ALA A 105 -16.46 5.14 12.05
C ALA A 105 -16.68 5.85 13.41
N THR A 106 -15.62 6.02 14.19
CA THR A 106 -15.68 6.77 15.45
C THR A 106 -16.06 8.23 15.20
N PHE A 107 -15.45 8.89 14.23
CA PHE A 107 -15.79 10.28 13.90
C PHE A 107 -17.25 10.42 13.47
N GLU A 108 -17.73 9.56 12.57
CA GLU A 108 -19.14 9.54 12.15
C GLU A 108 -20.09 9.40 13.32
N PHE A 109 -19.82 8.43 14.20
CA PHE A 109 -20.65 8.19 15.39
C PHE A 109 -20.78 9.43 16.27
N TYR A 110 -19.65 10.11 16.56
CA TYR A 110 -19.67 11.32 17.38
C TYR A 110 -20.32 12.51 16.66
N TYR A 111 -20.08 12.65 15.36
CA TYR A 111 -20.69 13.71 14.57
C TYR A 111 -22.21 13.56 14.50
N GLU A 112 -22.72 12.33 14.32
CA GLU A 112 -24.15 12.05 14.39
C GLU A 112 -24.77 12.36 15.75
N ARG A 113 -24.05 12.08 16.84
CA ARG A 113 -24.48 12.44 18.20
C ARG A 113 -24.53 13.96 18.40
N TYR A 114 -23.53 14.66 17.88
CA TYR A 114 -23.53 16.14 17.87
C TYR A 114 -24.76 16.69 17.13
N LEU A 115 -25.12 16.13 15.96
CA LEU A 115 -26.33 16.55 15.22
C LEU A 115 -27.66 16.25 15.96
N ARG A 116 -27.65 15.31 16.91
CA ARG A 116 -28.82 14.99 17.75
C ARG A 116 -28.93 15.87 19.00
N ASN A 117 -28.02 16.83 19.19
CA ASN A 117 -27.88 17.61 20.43
C ASN A 117 -27.63 16.73 21.66
N ASP A 118 -26.94 15.61 21.49
CA ASP A 118 -26.36 14.91 22.64
C ASP A 118 -25.31 15.82 23.30
N SER A 119 -24.84 15.45 24.50
CA SER A 119 -23.79 16.16 25.26
C SER A 119 -22.39 16.14 24.62
N ILE A 120 -22.29 16.08 23.29
CA ILE A 120 -21.05 16.15 22.52
C ILE A 120 -20.76 17.60 22.20
N THR A 121 -19.57 18.05 22.54
CA THR A 121 -19.10 19.41 22.28
C THR A 121 -18.32 19.49 20.96
N ASN A 122 -18.12 20.70 20.46
CA ASN A 122 -17.24 20.92 19.32
C ASN A 122 -15.79 20.49 19.63
N ASP A 123 -15.33 20.69 20.87
CA ASP A 123 -14.01 20.25 21.33
C ASP A 123 -13.86 18.72 21.25
N ASP A 124 -14.90 17.95 21.58
CA ASP A 124 -14.90 16.49 21.43
C ASP A 124 -14.71 16.08 19.96
N LEU A 125 -15.37 16.78 19.04
CA LEU A 125 -15.22 16.54 17.60
C LEU A 125 -13.82 16.93 17.09
N HIS A 126 -13.24 18.02 17.60
CA HIS A 126 -11.85 18.40 17.30
C HIS A 126 -10.84 17.37 17.81
N ILE A 127 -11.04 16.82 19.01
CA ILE A 127 -10.19 15.74 19.55
C ILE A 127 -10.27 14.50 18.66
N ILE A 128 -11.46 14.11 18.21
CA ILE A 128 -11.65 12.90 17.42
C ILE A 128 -11.13 13.07 15.99
N SER A 129 -11.34 14.23 15.37
CA SER A 129 -10.76 14.56 14.06
C SER A 129 -9.23 14.54 14.11
N TYR A 130 -8.61 15.09 15.16
CA TYR A 130 -7.16 15.00 15.36
C TYR A 130 -6.68 13.54 15.46
N LYS A 131 -7.39 12.69 16.21
CA LYS A 131 -7.06 11.27 16.31
C LYS A 131 -7.15 10.56 14.95
N LEU A 132 -8.18 10.85 14.16
CA LEU A 132 -8.32 10.34 12.79
C LEU A 132 -7.14 10.79 11.91
N PHE A 133 -6.80 12.08 11.93
CA PHE A 133 -5.71 12.63 11.11
C PHE A 133 -4.37 12.01 11.48
N ASN A 134 -4.14 11.80 12.78
CA ASN A 134 -2.93 11.13 13.25
C ASN A 134 -2.88 9.66 12.81
N GLN A 135 -4.01 8.95 12.76
CA GLN A 135 -4.03 7.57 12.23
C GLN A 135 -3.77 7.52 10.73
N CYS A 136 -4.32 8.45 9.95
CA CYS A 136 -3.99 8.57 8.53
C CYS A 136 -2.47 8.75 8.35
N ARG A 137 -1.85 9.65 9.14
CA ARG A 137 -0.41 9.88 9.13
C ARG A 137 0.39 8.63 9.51
N LEU A 138 0.00 7.94 10.58
CA LEU A 138 0.68 6.71 11.03
C LEU A 138 0.58 5.61 9.98
N SER A 139 -0.59 5.44 9.36
CA SER A 139 -0.82 4.48 8.28
C SER A 139 0.09 4.76 7.07
N LEU A 140 0.18 6.02 6.63
CA LEU A 140 1.10 6.42 5.56
C LEU A 140 2.56 6.16 5.91
N ASN A 141 2.97 6.46 7.14
CA ASN A 141 4.33 6.21 7.61
C ASN A 141 4.64 4.72 7.63
N GLN A 142 3.72 3.86 8.05
CA GLN A 142 3.89 2.41 8.01
C GLN A 142 4.08 1.91 6.58
N THR A 143 3.26 2.37 5.64
CA THR A 143 3.41 2.03 4.21
C THR A 143 4.77 2.50 3.66
N LEU A 144 5.27 3.64 4.13
CA LEU A 144 6.55 4.22 3.72
C LEU A 144 7.76 3.55 4.41
N ASP A 145 7.65 3.13 5.66
CA ASP A 145 8.71 2.44 6.42
C ASP A 145 8.93 1.02 5.92
N VAL A 146 7.86 0.32 5.51
CA VAL A 146 7.97 -0.95 4.77
C VAL A 146 8.85 -0.75 3.52
N LYS A 147 8.66 0.37 2.79
CA LYS A 147 9.47 0.72 1.62
C LYS A 147 10.93 1.02 1.96
N LEU A 148 11.22 1.72 3.06
CA LEU A 148 12.59 2.01 3.48
C LEU A 148 13.33 0.76 3.98
N THR A 149 12.64 -0.13 4.69
CA THR A 149 13.20 -1.38 5.21
C THR A 149 13.54 -2.35 4.08
N GLU A 150 12.68 -2.49 3.07
CA GLU A 150 12.97 -3.28 1.86
C GLU A 150 14.20 -2.74 1.08
N ILE A 151 14.39 -1.41 1.04
CA ILE A 151 15.56 -0.79 0.40
C ILE A 151 16.84 -1.08 1.20
N ASN A 152 16.79 -0.95 2.52
CA ASN A 152 17.94 -1.14 3.40
C ASN A 152 18.38 -2.61 3.51
N PHE A 153 17.44 -3.55 3.47
CA PHE A 153 17.76 -4.99 3.42
C PHE A 153 18.50 -5.35 2.12
N ARG A 154 18.10 -4.79 0.98
CA ARG A 154 18.79 -5.01 -0.31
C ARG A 154 20.23 -4.49 -0.31
N LYS A 155 20.47 -3.29 0.23
CA LYS A 155 21.83 -2.74 0.38
C LYS A 155 22.79 -3.55 1.25
N LYS A 156 22.27 -4.48 2.07
CA LYS A 156 23.08 -5.37 2.91
C LYS A 156 23.37 -6.72 2.23
N LEU A 157 22.67 -7.03 1.14
CA LEU A 157 22.84 -8.25 0.35
C LEU A 157 23.68 -8.04 -0.91
N ASP A 158 23.82 -6.79 -1.34
CA ASP A 158 24.78 -6.33 -2.36
C ASP A 158 26.12 -5.97 -1.70
#